data_AF-A0A3R8Q3Q8-F1
#
_entry.id   AF-A0A3R8Q3Q8-F1
#
_cell.length_a   1.000
_cell.length_b   1.000
_cell.length_c   1.000
_cell.angle_alpha   90.00
_cell.angle_beta   90.00
_cell.angle_gamma   90.00
#
_symmetry.space_group_name_H-M   'P 1'
#
loop_
_entity.id
_entity.type
_entity.pdbx_description
1 polymer ?
#
loop_
_entity_poly.entity_id
_entity_poly.type
_entity_poly.pdbx_seq_one_letter_code
_entity_poly.pdbx_strand_id
1 'polypeptide(L)'
;MRKRFMSSAWALVAAGLLAGSGAASADVQQVDWRNAEFEVPEVGSCPRQVVSFTDGAGEAGDHVYRFAPDKPIGFADVTGEGVEDALILVECGPRDAEYSRALIGMTTDPGGTEPQTLGTVVSPPVWTQVPEEYQVFHGDIAVWITDFDTGQGHTEHYRWASSAKAFVRIDGQ
;
A
#
# COMPACT_ATOMS: atom_id res chain seq x y z
N MET A 1 1.35 -66.24 39.16
CA MET A 1 1.82 -65.47 37.98
C MET A 1 0.73 -65.45 36.92
N ARG A 2 0.40 -64.26 36.40
CA ARG A 2 -0.32 -63.93 35.13
C ARG A 2 -1.79 -64.39 35.00
N LYS A 3 -2.75 -63.63 34.45
CA LYS A 3 -2.96 -62.22 34.06
C LYS A 3 -4.47 -62.10 33.73
N ARG A 4 -5.17 -61.06 34.22
CA ARG A 4 -6.51 -60.62 33.75
C ARG A 4 -6.38 -60.01 32.35
N PHE A 5 -7.44 -60.00 31.52
CA PHE A 5 -7.79 -58.82 30.72
C PHE A 5 -9.29 -58.80 30.37
N MET A 6 -9.94 -57.72 30.80
CA MET A 6 -11.29 -57.28 30.44
C MET A 6 -11.23 -56.55 29.09
N SER A 7 -12.23 -56.77 28.23
CA SER A 7 -12.45 -55.94 27.03
C SER A 7 -13.43 -54.82 27.37
N SER A 8 -12.95 -53.58 27.33
CA SER A 8 -13.78 -52.38 27.45
C SER A 8 -14.05 -51.80 26.05
N ALA A 9 -15.33 -51.69 25.70
CA ALA A 9 -15.79 -51.02 24.49
C ALA A 9 -15.68 -49.49 24.65
N TRP A 10 -15.05 -48.83 23.67
CA TRP A 10 -14.97 -47.37 23.60
C TRP A 10 -16.05 -46.86 22.66
N ALA A 11 -16.92 -45.98 23.17
CA ALA A 11 -17.84 -45.19 22.37
C ALA A 11 -17.12 -43.92 21.89
N LEU A 12 -17.08 -43.68 20.58
CA LEU A 12 -16.56 -42.47 19.97
C LEU A 12 -17.67 -41.41 19.91
N VAL A 13 -17.46 -40.29 20.60
CA VAL A 13 -18.27 -39.07 20.47
C VAL A 13 -17.66 -38.23 19.36
N ALA A 14 -18.38 -38.07 18.24
CA ALA A 14 -18.01 -37.15 17.18
C ALA A 14 -18.46 -35.73 17.56
N ALA A 15 -17.50 -34.87 17.93
CA ALA A 15 -17.73 -33.44 18.07
C ALA A 15 -17.68 -32.78 16.69
N GLY A 16 -18.79 -32.19 16.27
CA GLY A 16 -18.90 -31.42 15.04
C GLY A 16 -18.09 -30.12 15.15
N LEU A 17 -17.10 -29.97 14.26
CA LEU A 17 -16.43 -28.70 14.00
C LEU A 17 -17.37 -27.83 13.16
N LEU A 18 -17.92 -26.78 13.78
CA LEU A 18 -18.46 -25.64 13.07
C LEU A 18 -17.27 -24.89 12.45
N ALA A 19 -16.97 -25.21 11.19
CA ALA A 19 -16.09 -24.39 10.37
C ALA A 19 -16.80 -23.06 10.13
N GLY A 20 -16.44 -22.04 10.91
CA GLY A 20 -16.77 -20.67 10.59
C GLY A 20 -16.17 -20.35 9.23
N SER A 21 -17.02 -20.17 8.24
CA SER A 21 -16.66 -19.65 6.93
C SER A 21 -16.23 -18.19 7.11
N GLY A 22 -14.99 -17.97 7.55
CA GLY A 22 -14.33 -16.70 7.36
C GLY A 22 -14.22 -16.53 5.85
N ALA A 23 -14.96 -15.57 5.30
CA ALA A 23 -14.66 -15.09 3.95
C ALA A 23 -13.17 -14.73 3.97
N ALA A 24 -12.39 -15.40 3.12
CA ALA A 24 -11.01 -15.00 2.93
C ALA A 24 -11.06 -13.54 2.47
N SER A 25 -10.57 -12.61 3.30
CA SER A 25 -10.36 -11.25 2.85
C SER A 25 -9.42 -11.35 1.67
N ALA A 26 -9.84 -10.87 0.52
CA ALA A 26 -8.91 -10.69 -0.59
C ALA A 26 -7.75 -9.82 -0.11
N ASP A 27 -6.56 -10.24 -0.49
CA ASP A 27 -5.30 -9.68 0.00
C ASP A 27 -4.85 -8.59 -0.97
N VAL A 28 -4.43 -7.44 -0.44
CA VAL A 28 -3.91 -6.30 -1.21
C VAL A 28 -2.76 -6.71 -2.14
N GLN A 29 -2.03 -7.79 -1.80
CA GLN A 29 -0.96 -8.36 -2.61
C GLN A 29 -1.45 -9.08 -3.87
N GLN A 30 -2.74 -9.45 -3.94
CA GLN A 30 -3.32 -10.17 -5.08
C GLN A 30 -3.74 -9.24 -6.22
N VAL A 31 -3.81 -7.93 -5.97
CA VAL A 31 -4.12 -6.94 -6.99
C VAL A 31 -2.95 -6.84 -7.97
N ASP A 32 -3.24 -6.96 -9.27
CA ASP A 32 -2.27 -6.62 -10.32
C ASP A 32 -2.17 -5.11 -10.47
N TRP A 33 -1.53 -4.45 -9.51
CA TRP A 33 -1.42 -2.99 -9.42
C TRP A 33 -0.90 -2.34 -10.70
N ARG A 34 -0.03 -3.02 -11.46
CA ARG A 34 0.55 -2.48 -12.69
C ARG A 34 -0.44 -2.53 -13.87
N ASN A 35 -1.52 -3.30 -13.77
CA ASN A 35 -2.58 -3.38 -14.79
C ASN A 35 -3.97 -3.02 -14.23
N ALA A 36 -4.01 -2.40 -13.05
CA ALA A 36 -5.24 -2.00 -12.39
C ALA A 36 -5.69 -0.58 -12.82
N GLU A 37 -6.97 -0.31 -12.64
CA GLU A 37 -7.52 1.04 -12.70
C GLU A 37 -7.77 1.54 -11.28
N PHE A 38 -7.28 2.73 -10.94
CA PHE A 38 -7.52 3.34 -9.62
C PHE A 38 -7.34 4.86 -9.63
N GLU A 39 -7.86 5.52 -8.59
CA GLU A 39 -7.65 6.95 -8.37
C GLU A 39 -6.21 7.21 -7.87
N VAL A 40 -5.41 7.93 -8.65
CA VAL A 40 -4.14 8.48 -8.19
C VAL A 40 -4.45 9.82 -7.51
N PRO A 41 -3.99 10.04 -6.26
CA PRO A 41 -4.13 11.35 -5.61
C PRO A 41 -3.26 12.41 -6.30
N GLU A 42 -3.26 13.64 -5.79
CA GLU A 42 -2.40 14.70 -6.34
C GLU A 42 -0.91 14.32 -6.19
N VAL A 43 -0.15 14.50 -7.28
CA VAL A 43 1.30 14.22 -7.36
C VAL A 43 1.99 15.43 -8.00
N GLY A 44 2.69 16.23 -7.19
CA GLY A 44 3.27 17.48 -7.65
C GLY A 44 2.20 18.40 -8.26
N SER A 45 2.35 18.78 -9.52
CA SER A 45 1.34 19.58 -10.25
C SER A 45 0.24 18.74 -10.92
N CYS A 46 0.34 17.42 -10.90
CA CYS A 46 -0.66 16.56 -11.52
C CYS A 46 -1.90 16.47 -10.65
N PRO A 47 -3.09 16.72 -11.23
CA PRO A 47 -4.33 16.62 -10.47
C PRO A 47 -4.63 15.17 -10.10
N ARG A 48 -5.47 15.00 -9.08
CA ARG A 48 -6.14 13.74 -8.80
C ARG A 48 -6.91 13.26 -10.04
N GLN A 49 -6.71 12.01 -10.42
CA GLN A 49 -7.34 11.38 -11.60
C GLN A 49 -7.54 9.88 -11.39
N VAL A 50 -8.56 9.33 -12.03
CA VAL A 50 -8.68 7.87 -12.23
C VAL A 50 -7.82 7.49 -13.43
N VAL A 51 -6.92 6.53 -13.25
CA VAL A 51 -5.96 6.11 -14.27
C VAL A 51 -6.08 4.61 -14.47
N SER A 52 -6.31 4.20 -15.71
CA SER A 52 -6.20 2.79 -16.13
C SER A 52 -4.74 2.52 -16.48
N PHE A 53 -4.04 1.73 -15.65
CA PHE A 53 -2.65 1.36 -15.91
C PHE A 53 -2.54 0.15 -16.82
N THR A 54 -1.50 0.12 -17.64
CA THR A 54 -1.03 -1.03 -18.41
C THR A 54 0.47 -1.11 -18.27
N ASP A 55 0.98 -2.24 -17.78
CA ASP A 55 2.40 -2.45 -17.47
C ASP A 55 3.01 -1.35 -16.57
N GLY A 56 2.20 -0.77 -15.69
CA GLY A 56 2.59 0.26 -14.73
C GLY A 56 2.63 1.67 -15.30
N ALA A 57 2.06 1.92 -16.48
CA ALA A 57 1.89 3.28 -17.02
C ALA A 57 0.47 3.51 -17.52
N GLY A 58 -0.01 4.74 -17.43
CA GLY A 58 -1.33 5.15 -17.89
C GLY A 58 -1.36 6.64 -18.19
N GLU A 59 -2.37 7.07 -18.94
CA GLU A 59 -2.55 8.46 -19.33
C GLU A 59 -3.93 8.92 -18.90
N ALA A 60 -4.03 10.11 -18.31
CA ALA A 60 -5.29 10.74 -17.96
C ALA A 60 -5.19 12.25 -18.17
N GLY A 61 -6.08 12.78 -19.01
CA GLY A 61 -5.97 14.17 -19.49
C GLY A 61 -4.65 14.40 -20.25
N ASP A 62 -3.95 15.47 -19.88
CA ASP A 62 -2.67 15.86 -20.49
C ASP A 62 -1.43 15.30 -19.76
N HIS A 63 -1.63 14.40 -18.79
CA HIS A 63 -0.57 13.87 -17.93
C HIS A 63 -0.35 12.37 -18.15
N VAL A 64 0.90 11.97 -17.96
CA VAL A 64 1.33 10.57 -17.89
C VAL A 64 1.56 10.22 -16.43
N TYR A 65 0.97 9.11 -16.00
CA TYR A 65 1.15 8.53 -14.68
C TYR A 65 1.88 7.21 -14.85
N ARG A 66 2.92 6.96 -14.06
CA ARG A 66 3.64 5.68 -14.10
C ARG A 66 4.18 5.28 -12.75
N PHE A 67 4.32 3.99 -12.54
CA PHE A 67 5.05 3.45 -11.40
C PHE A 67 6.52 3.85 -11.54
N ALA A 68 7.14 4.26 -10.44
CA ALA A 68 8.56 4.60 -10.44
C ALA A 68 9.38 3.39 -10.95
N PRO A 69 10.28 3.58 -11.94
CA PRO A 69 11.08 2.49 -12.51
C PRO A 69 11.89 1.76 -11.45
N ASP A 70 11.95 0.43 -11.55
CA ASP A 70 12.72 -0.45 -10.65
C ASP A 70 12.37 -0.34 -9.15
N LYS A 71 11.29 0.36 -8.79
CA LYS A 71 10.80 0.43 -7.41
C LYS A 71 9.75 -0.66 -7.15
N PRO A 72 9.93 -1.48 -6.10
CA PRO A 72 8.92 -2.45 -5.72
C PRO A 72 7.71 -1.74 -5.10
N ILE A 73 6.56 -2.43 -5.16
CA ILE A 73 5.40 -2.08 -4.33
C ILE A 73 5.67 -2.67 -2.95
N GLY A 74 5.51 -1.86 -1.91
CA GLY A 74 5.63 -2.29 -0.53
C GLY A 74 4.27 -2.63 0.03
N PHE A 75 4.23 -3.58 0.95
CA PHE A 75 3.02 -4.00 1.62
C PHE A 75 3.24 -3.97 3.13
N ALA A 76 2.37 -3.30 3.86
CA ALA A 76 2.41 -3.21 5.31
C ALA A 76 1.07 -2.72 5.86
N ASP A 77 0.72 -3.13 7.08
CA ASP A 77 -0.41 -2.53 7.82
C ASP A 77 -0.03 -1.12 8.29
N VAL A 78 -0.37 -0.11 7.48
CA VAL A 78 -0.09 1.32 7.79
C VAL A 78 -1.29 2.01 8.41
N THR A 79 -2.49 1.43 8.26
CA THR A 79 -3.73 1.94 8.84
C THR A 79 -3.99 1.46 10.28
N GLY A 80 -3.34 0.37 10.69
CA GLY A 80 -3.50 -0.28 11.99
C GLY A 80 -4.75 -1.16 12.06
N GLU A 81 -5.27 -1.60 10.92
CA GLU A 81 -6.51 -2.38 10.80
C GLU A 81 -6.26 -3.89 10.79
N GLY A 82 -5.00 -4.32 10.89
CA GLY A 82 -4.62 -5.73 10.91
C GLY A 82 -4.61 -6.39 9.53
N VAL A 83 -4.74 -5.60 8.47
CA VAL A 83 -4.60 -6.00 7.07
C VAL A 83 -3.52 -5.12 6.43
N GLU A 84 -2.82 -5.66 5.43
CA GLU A 84 -1.80 -4.88 4.74
C GLU A 84 -2.43 -3.90 3.74
N ASP A 85 -1.75 -2.78 3.58
CA ASP A 85 -2.00 -1.76 2.58
C ASP A 85 -0.80 -1.71 1.60
N ALA A 86 -1.05 -1.26 0.38
CA ALA A 86 -0.01 -1.10 -0.65
C ALA A 86 0.58 0.32 -0.62
N LEU A 87 1.90 0.40 -0.67
CA LEU A 87 2.68 1.62 -0.79
C LEU A 87 3.34 1.66 -2.17
N ILE A 88 2.97 2.67 -2.97
CA ILE A 88 3.36 2.76 -4.37
C ILE A 88 4.06 4.09 -4.63
N LEU A 89 5.27 4.05 -5.19
CA LEU A 89 5.91 5.23 -5.76
C LEU A 89 5.35 5.46 -7.16
N VAL A 90 4.64 6.57 -7.33
CA VAL A 90 4.04 6.99 -8.60
C VAL A 90 4.71 8.27 -9.07
N GLU A 91 5.07 8.29 -10.33
CA GLU A 91 5.53 9.45 -11.06
C GLU A 91 4.41 10.04 -11.89
N CYS A 92 4.36 11.37 -11.98
CA CYS A 92 3.46 12.06 -12.87
C CYS A 92 4.07 13.33 -13.44
N GLY A 93 3.79 13.57 -14.73
CA GLY A 93 4.18 14.78 -15.44
C GLY A 93 3.58 14.84 -16.84
N PRO A 94 3.79 15.95 -17.57
CA PRO A 94 3.53 16.01 -19.00
C PRO A 94 4.38 14.97 -19.77
N ARG A 95 3.91 14.52 -20.94
CA ARG A 95 4.57 13.46 -21.75
C ARG A 95 6.07 13.66 -21.95
N ASP A 96 6.48 14.90 -22.25
CA ASP A 96 7.84 15.26 -22.65
C ASP A 96 8.54 16.19 -21.64
N ALA A 97 8.22 16.06 -20.35
CA ALA A 97 8.76 16.90 -19.29
C ALA A 97 9.30 16.07 -18.12
N GLU A 98 9.86 16.76 -17.12
CA GLU A 98 10.24 16.13 -15.86
C GLU A 98 9.00 15.72 -15.05
N TYR A 99 9.13 14.61 -14.33
CA TYR A 99 8.04 14.00 -13.57
C TYR A 99 8.24 14.28 -12.09
N SER A 100 7.19 14.73 -11.42
CA SER A 100 7.13 14.69 -9.95
C SER A 100 6.90 13.25 -9.50
N ARG A 101 7.46 12.87 -8.35
CA ARG A 101 7.23 11.56 -7.75
C ARG A 101 6.62 11.69 -6.37
N ALA A 102 5.64 10.86 -6.07
CA ALA A 102 4.99 10.77 -4.78
C ALA A 102 4.95 9.32 -4.29
N LEU A 103 4.92 9.14 -2.97
CA LEU A 103 4.53 7.89 -2.34
C LEU A 103 3.05 7.97 -1.99
N ILE A 104 2.26 7.01 -2.47
CA ILE A 104 0.83 6.93 -2.21
C ILE A 104 0.49 5.65 -1.45
N GLY A 105 -0.53 5.71 -0.61
CA GLY A 105 -1.11 4.55 0.06
C GLY A 105 -2.39 4.10 -0.65
N MET A 106 -2.51 2.80 -0.85
CA MET A 106 -3.65 2.13 -1.46
C MET A 106 -4.11 0.97 -0.58
N THR A 107 -5.39 0.64 -0.64
CA THR A 107 -5.99 -0.51 0.01
C THR A 107 -6.99 -1.17 -0.95
N THR A 108 -7.79 -2.11 -0.48
CA THR A 108 -8.88 -2.73 -1.25
C THR A 108 -10.22 -2.60 -0.55
N ASP A 109 -11.32 -2.80 -1.28
CA ASP A 109 -12.64 -2.90 -0.68
C ASP A 109 -12.72 -4.09 0.30
N PRO A 110 -13.51 -3.99 1.40
CA PRO A 110 -13.59 -5.07 2.39
C PRO A 110 -14.02 -6.41 1.78
N GLY A 111 -13.09 -7.36 1.72
CA GLY A 111 -13.34 -8.70 1.19
C GLY A 111 -13.24 -8.82 -0.34
N GLY A 112 -12.79 -7.75 -1.03
CA GLY A 112 -12.60 -7.73 -2.47
C GLY A 112 -11.19 -7.27 -2.88
N THR A 113 -10.99 -7.13 -4.19
CA THR A 113 -9.71 -6.71 -4.80
C THR A 113 -9.84 -5.36 -5.51
N GLU A 114 -10.93 -4.64 -5.31
CA GLU A 114 -11.15 -3.34 -5.95
C GLU A 114 -10.25 -2.29 -5.27
N PRO A 115 -9.29 -1.69 -5.99
CA PRO A 115 -8.37 -0.73 -5.40
C PRO A 115 -9.10 0.49 -4.80
N GLN A 116 -8.63 0.94 -3.64
CA GLN A 116 -9.12 2.14 -2.96
C GLN A 116 -7.94 3.00 -2.52
N THR A 117 -8.03 4.31 -2.72
CA THR A 117 -6.95 5.24 -2.39
C THR A 117 -7.04 5.66 -0.93
N LEU A 118 -5.98 5.40 -0.15
CA LEU A 118 -5.85 5.92 1.22
C LEU A 118 -5.38 7.38 1.20
N GLY A 119 -4.59 7.76 0.19
CA GLY A 119 -4.13 9.12 -0.05
C GLY A 119 -2.63 9.21 -0.31
N THR A 120 -2.12 10.44 -0.37
CA THR A 120 -0.70 10.72 -0.53
C THR A 120 0.02 10.58 0.81
N VAL A 121 1.06 9.74 0.87
CA VAL A 121 1.99 9.70 2.02
C VAL A 121 2.91 10.90 1.96
N VAL A 122 3.59 11.09 0.81
CA VAL A 122 4.40 12.28 0.55
C VAL A 122 4.38 12.65 -0.92
N SER A 123 4.29 13.93 -1.21
CA SER A 123 4.43 14.52 -2.54
C SER A 123 5.22 15.84 -2.39
N PRO A 124 6.54 15.83 -2.62
CA PRO A 124 7.32 17.06 -2.56
C PRO A 124 6.78 18.12 -3.53
N PRO A 125 6.88 19.42 -3.17
CA PRO A 125 6.27 20.50 -3.95
C PRO A 125 7.01 20.81 -5.26
N VAL A 126 8.22 20.26 -5.44
CA VAL A 126 9.08 20.47 -6.61
C VAL A 126 9.55 19.12 -7.13
N TRP A 127 9.67 19.00 -8.46
CA TRP A 127 10.06 17.75 -9.12
C TRP A 127 11.50 17.32 -8.80
N THR A 128 12.36 18.26 -8.38
CA THR A 128 13.75 17.99 -7.99
C THR A 128 13.88 17.30 -6.65
N GLN A 129 12.81 17.28 -5.84
CA GLN A 129 12.73 16.51 -4.61
C GLN A 129 11.97 15.22 -4.86
N VAL A 130 12.66 14.10 -4.70
CA VAL A 130 12.18 12.79 -5.15
C VAL A 130 12.19 11.80 -3.97
N PRO A 131 11.03 11.25 -3.56
CA PRO A 131 11.01 10.10 -2.67
C PRO A 131 11.61 8.88 -3.39
N GLU A 132 12.71 8.35 -2.87
CA GLU A 132 13.47 7.27 -3.50
C GLU A 132 13.26 5.93 -2.82
N GLU A 133 13.18 5.94 -1.50
CA GLU A 133 13.09 4.75 -0.65
C GLU A 133 12.18 5.04 0.54
N TYR A 134 11.58 3.99 1.09
CA TYR A 134 10.82 4.10 2.33
C TYR A 134 10.94 2.82 3.15
N GLN A 135 10.70 2.95 4.45
CA GLN A 135 10.62 1.84 5.39
C GLN A 135 9.40 2.02 6.28
N VAL A 136 8.73 0.92 6.60
CA VAL A 136 7.60 0.91 7.54
C VAL A 136 8.02 0.26 8.84
N PHE A 137 7.75 0.91 9.96
CA PHE A 137 8.03 0.40 11.30
C PHE A 137 6.92 0.77 12.26
N HIS A 138 6.21 -0.23 12.81
CA HIS A 138 5.07 -0.02 13.71
C HIS A 138 4.01 0.98 13.19
N GLY A 139 3.71 0.95 11.89
CA GLY A 139 2.74 1.86 11.25
C GLY A 139 3.29 3.25 10.91
N ASP A 140 4.53 3.56 11.28
CA ASP A 140 5.24 4.76 10.82
C ASP A 140 5.95 4.49 9.50
N ILE A 141 5.91 5.46 8.61
CA ILE A 141 6.54 5.41 7.29
C ILE A 141 7.67 6.42 7.28
N ALA A 142 8.92 5.95 7.27
CA ALA A 142 10.09 6.78 7.05
C ALA A 142 10.39 6.81 5.54
N VAL A 143 10.46 8.00 4.94
CA VAL A 143 10.69 8.19 3.50
C VAL A 143 11.97 8.97 3.28
N TRP A 144 12.90 8.43 2.52
CA TRP A 144 14.11 9.13 2.08
C TRP A 144 13.81 9.94 0.82
N ILE A 145 14.02 11.26 0.91
CA ILE A 145 13.86 12.20 -0.19
C ILE A 145 15.25 12.67 -0.62
N THR A 146 15.52 12.55 -1.91
CA THR A 146 16.72 13.13 -2.55
C THR A 146 16.34 14.46 -3.20
N ASP A 147 17.14 15.49 -2.98
CA ASP A 147 17.04 16.78 -3.66
C ASP A 147 18.14 16.87 -4.73
N PHE A 148 17.75 16.81 -5.99
CA PHE A 148 18.66 16.87 -7.12
C PHE A 148 19.28 18.26 -7.35
N ASP A 149 18.65 19.34 -6.87
CA ASP A 149 19.22 20.68 -6.99
C ASP A 149 20.43 20.86 -6.06
N THR A 150 20.36 20.29 -4.85
CA THR A 150 21.40 20.44 -3.82
C THR A 150 22.31 19.22 -3.71
N GLY A 151 21.92 18.08 -4.27
CA GLY A 151 22.61 16.80 -4.11
C GLY A 151 22.53 16.24 -2.69
N GLN A 152 21.65 16.78 -1.85
CA GLN A 152 21.43 16.33 -0.48
C GLN A 152 20.21 15.41 -0.41
N GLY A 153 20.04 14.76 0.74
CA GLY A 153 18.80 14.05 1.04
C GLY A 153 18.47 14.13 2.51
N HIS A 154 17.19 13.91 2.81
CA HIS A 154 16.65 13.93 4.16
C HIS A 154 15.57 12.87 4.31
N THR A 155 15.29 12.48 5.55
CA THR A 155 14.20 11.57 5.86
C THR A 155 13.01 12.35 6.39
N GLU A 156 11.83 12.02 5.90
CA GLU A 156 10.55 12.47 6.45
C GLU A 156 9.78 11.29 7.06
N HIS A 157 9.02 11.54 8.12
CA HIS A 157 8.27 10.51 8.83
C HIS A 157 6.77 10.80 8.77
N TYR A 158 5.99 9.77 8.44
CA TYR A 158 4.55 9.85 8.28
C TYR A 158 3.83 8.78 9.09
N ARG A 159 2.59 9.06 9.48
CA ARG A 159 1.69 8.10 10.14
C ARG A 159 0.26 8.27 9.63
N TRP A 160 -0.49 7.18 9.54
CA TRP A 160 -1.93 7.26 9.31
C TRP A 160 -2.67 7.89 10.51
N ALA A 161 -3.46 8.93 10.25
CA ALA A 161 -4.33 9.54 11.23
C ALA A 161 -5.79 9.16 10.94
N SER A 162 -6.32 8.16 11.64
CA SER A 162 -7.69 7.66 11.42
C SER A 162 -8.78 8.73 11.57
N SER A 163 -8.55 9.76 12.39
CA SER A 163 -9.46 10.90 12.57
C SER A 163 -9.57 11.79 11.33
N ALA A 164 -8.47 11.93 10.58
CA ALA A 164 -8.41 12.72 9.34
C ALA A 164 -8.60 11.86 8.10
N LYS A 165 -8.47 10.53 8.21
CA LYS A 165 -8.38 9.58 7.10
C LYS A 165 -7.29 10.01 6.09
N ALA A 166 -6.11 10.33 6.62
CA ALA A 166 -4.98 10.80 5.84
C ALA A 166 -3.65 10.42 6.50
N PHE A 167 -2.58 10.36 5.71
CA PHE A 167 -1.22 10.34 6.24
C PHE A 167 -0.82 11.73 6.70
N VAL A 168 -0.25 11.82 7.89
CA VAL A 168 0.26 13.06 8.47
C VAL A 168 1.73 12.94 8.76
N ARG A 169 2.48 14.00 8.48
CA ARG A 169 3.89 14.10 8.84
C ARG A 169 4.03 14.18 10.37
N ILE A 170 4.95 13.41 10.95
CA ILE A 170 5.14 13.29 12.41
C ILE A 170 6.52 13.77 12.88
N ASP A 171 7.46 14.02 11.97
CA ASP A 171 8.70 14.72 12.27
C ASP A 171 8.52 16.23 12.11
N GLY A 172 7.84 16.80 13.10
CA GLY A 172 7.53 18.22 13.19
C GLY A 172 7.01 18.61 14.57
N GLN A 173 7.94 18.77 15.52
CA GLN A 173 7.92 19.90 16.45
C GLN A 173 8.92 20.94 15.96
#